data_AF-A0A960L0S0-F1
#
_entry.id   AF-A0A960L0S0-F1
#
_cell.length_a   1.000
_cell.length_b   1.000
_cell.length_c   1.000
_cell.angle_alpha   90.00
_cell.angle_beta   90.00
_cell.angle_gamma   90.00
#
_symmetry.space_group_name_H-M   'P 1'
#
loop_
_entity.id
_entity.type
_entity.pdbx_description
1 polymer ?
#
loop_
_entity_poly.entity_id
_entity_poly.type
_entity_poly.pdbx_seq_one_letter_code
_entity_poly.pdbx_strand_id
1 'polypeptide(L)'
;MDIDLQWGGFYACRESDAKPGEYGLIRILDFNRDAYHAALYQERFDQIPSIESVQDLHPFIGHVPIDARGLLNYEELILIGGPVLTEDDLVGYRIYLENHEVPNSEIDKLVIKLADFGKDKPLKLRLSLVNNELMIQER
;
A
#
# COMPACT_ATOMS: atom_id res chain seq x y z
N MET A 1 13.65 -8.06 -3.23
CA MET A 1 13.28 -7.15 -2.13
C MET A 1 12.51 -7.94 -1.09
N ASP A 2 12.85 -7.80 0.19
CA ASP A 2 12.06 -8.39 1.28
C ASP A 2 11.10 -7.30 1.81
N ILE A 3 9.83 -7.66 2.04
CA ILE A 3 8.77 -6.75 2.50
C ILE A 3 7.92 -7.46 3.56
N ASP A 4 7.52 -6.72 4.59
CA ASP A 4 6.48 -7.15 5.52
C ASP A 4 5.15 -6.53 5.07
N LEU A 5 4.39 -7.26 4.24
CA LEU A 5 3.15 -6.79 3.62
C LEU A 5 1.97 -6.87 4.59
N GLN A 6 1.37 -5.73 4.85
CA GLN A 6 0.13 -5.54 5.59
C GLN A 6 -0.86 -4.68 4.80
N TRP A 7 -2.08 -5.18 4.63
CA TRP A 7 -3.21 -4.40 4.14
C TRP A 7 -3.51 -3.27 5.11
N GLY A 8 -3.66 -2.05 4.62
CA GLY A 8 -3.81 -0.85 5.43
C GLY A 8 -2.54 -0.29 6.03
N GLY A 9 -1.39 -0.95 5.87
CA GLY A 9 -0.12 -0.51 6.41
C GLY A 9 0.36 0.79 5.75
N PHE A 10 0.93 1.68 6.55
CA PHE A 10 1.73 2.81 6.10
C PHE A 10 3.17 2.35 5.86
N TYR A 11 3.73 2.76 4.72
CA TYR A 11 5.09 2.41 4.33
C TYR A 11 5.90 3.67 4.07
N ALA A 12 7.05 3.76 4.73
CA ALA A 12 8.10 4.66 4.29
C ALA A 12 8.72 4.06 3.04
N CYS A 13 8.77 4.83 1.95
CA CYS A 13 9.33 4.36 0.69
C CYS A 13 10.42 5.32 0.20
N ARG A 14 11.52 4.76 -0.28
CA ARG A 14 12.60 5.52 -0.91
C ARG A 14 12.89 4.93 -2.28
N GLU A 15 12.71 5.75 -3.31
CA GLU A 15 13.02 5.37 -4.69
C GLU A 15 14.53 5.27 -4.89
N SER A 16 14.95 4.42 -5.83
CA SER A 16 16.37 4.13 -6.07
C SER A 16 17.18 5.35 -6.56
N ASP A 17 16.52 6.36 -7.12
CA ASP A 17 17.11 7.62 -7.59
C ASP A 17 16.83 8.83 -6.67
N ALA A 18 16.13 8.61 -5.55
CA ALA A 18 15.86 9.64 -4.57
C ALA A 18 17.15 10.11 -3.87
N LYS A 19 17.18 11.37 -3.44
CA LYS A 19 18.28 11.87 -2.61
C LYS A 19 18.33 11.09 -1.29
N PRO A 20 19.52 10.84 -0.72
CA PRO A 20 19.63 10.24 0.59
C PRO A 20 18.82 11.02 1.62
N GLY A 21 18.00 10.30 2.40
CA GLY A 21 17.13 10.89 3.41
C GLY A 21 15.75 11.32 2.90
N GLU A 22 15.44 11.29 1.60
CA GLU A 22 14.11 11.70 1.11
C GLU A 22 13.13 10.51 1.08
N TYR A 23 12.42 10.29 2.19
CA TYR A 23 11.37 9.27 2.27
C TYR A 23 10.01 9.83 1.85
N GLY A 24 9.34 9.12 0.95
CA GLY A 24 7.91 9.27 0.70
C GLY A 24 7.09 8.37 1.63
N LEU A 25 5.77 8.54 1.55
CA LEU A 25 4.80 7.77 2.31
C LEU A 25 3.70 7.25 1.38
N ILE A 26 3.43 5.95 1.48
CA ILE A 26 2.27 5.31 0.83
C ILE A 26 1.50 4.48 1.86
N ARG A 27 0.21 4.28 1.62
CA ARG A 27 -0.58 3.31 2.37
C ARG A 27 -1.11 2.25 1.41
N ILE A 28 -0.75 0.99 1.61
CA ILE A 28 -1.20 -0.10 0.74
C ILE A 28 -2.62 -0.48 1.17
N LEU A 29 -3.60 -0.27 0.29
CA LEU A 29 -5.02 -0.56 0.53
C LEU A 29 -5.37 -2.00 0.14
N ASP A 30 -4.74 -2.50 -0.92
CA ASP A 30 -4.92 -3.85 -1.44
C ASP A 30 -3.67 -4.31 -2.21
N PHE A 31 -3.46 -5.62 -2.30
CA PHE A 31 -2.31 -6.22 -2.96
C PHE A 31 -2.67 -7.57 -3.57
N ASN A 32 -2.30 -7.76 -4.84
CA ASN A 32 -2.31 -9.05 -5.51
C ASN A 32 -1.08 -9.20 -6.43
N ARG A 33 -1.03 -10.27 -7.23
CA ARG A 33 0.12 -10.58 -8.10
C ARG A 33 0.34 -9.54 -9.19
N ASP A 34 -0.73 -8.91 -9.67
CA ASP A 34 -0.70 -8.04 -10.85
C ASP A 34 -0.58 -6.56 -10.45
N ALA A 35 -1.28 -6.17 -9.38
CA ALA A 35 -1.32 -4.79 -8.91
C ALA A 35 -1.33 -4.69 -7.38
N TYR A 36 -0.84 -3.56 -6.90
CA TYR A 36 -1.14 -3.06 -5.57
C TYR A 36 -1.93 -1.76 -5.69
N HIS A 37 -2.88 -1.58 -4.78
CA HIS A 37 -3.66 -0.37 -4.68
C HIS A 37 -3.16 0.42 -3.49
N ALA A 38 -2.86 1.70 -3.70
CA ALA A 38 -2.31 2.54 -2.65
C ALA A 38 -3.04 3.88 -2.56
N ALA A 39 -3.01 4.46 -1.35
CA ALA A 39 -3.15 5.88 -1.17
C ALA A 39 -1.75 6.53 -1.15
N LEU A 40 -1.59 7.67 -1.81
CA LEU A 40 -0.32 8.39 -1.91
C LEU A 40 -0.38 9.69 -1.11
N TYR A 41 0.71 9.98 -0.41
CA TYR A 41 0.91 11.17 0.40
C TYR A 41 1.96 12.07 -0.25
N GLN A 42 1.80 13.38 -0.11
CA GLN A 42 2.71 14.36 -0.73
C GLN A 42 3.86 14.74 0.21
N GLU A 43 3.70 14.42 1.50
CA GLU A 43 4.66 14.65 2.56
C GLU A 43 5.97 13.92 2.29
N ARG A 44 7.07 14.60 2.58
CA ARG A 44 8.42 14.07 2.50
C ARG A 44 9.07 14.17 3.86
N PHE A 45 9.87 13.16 4.21
CA PHE A 45 10.50 13.04 5.51
C PHE A 45 12.00 12.80 5.34
N ASP A 46 12.81 13.50 6.13
CA ASP A 46 14.28 13.37 6.14
C ASP A 46 14.78 12.05 6.78
N GLN A 47 13.86 11.31 7.39
CA GLN A 47 14.06 10.02 8.06
C GLN A 47 12.77 9.20 7.99
N ILE A 48 12.84 7.90 8.25
CA ILE A 48 11.65 7.03 8.35
C ILE A 48 10.71 7.62 9.43
N PRO A 49 9.47 8.01 9.07
CA PRO A 49 8.55 8.60 10.03
C PRO A 49 7.98 7.54 10.99
N SER A 50 7.53 8.01 12.15
CA SER A 50 6.80 7.20 13.13
C SER A 50 5.32 7.04 12.75
N ILE A 51 4.62 6.06 13.33
CA ILE A 51 3.19 5.89 13.07
C ILE A 51 2.39 7.09 13.59
N GLU A 52 2.78 7.64 14.73
CA GLU A 52 2.14 8.80 15.36
C GLU A 52 2.24 10.05 14.48
N SER A 53 3.30 10.16 13.68
CA SER A 53 3.48 11.28 12.75
C SER A 53 2.70 11.16 11.44
N VAL A 54 2.17 9.97 11.11
CA VAL A 54 1.52 9.72 9.81
C VAL A 54 0.05 9.34 9.90
N GLN A 55 -0.42 8.83 11.04
CA GLN A 55 -1.79 8.32 11.18
C GLN A 55 -2.89 9.36 10.93
N ASP A 56 -2.61 10.65 11.16
CA ASP A 56 -3.57 11.75 11.01
C ASP A 56 -3.42 12.49 9.65
N LEU A 57 -2.50 12.03 8.80
CA LEU A 57 -2.31 12.61 7.47
C LEU A 57 -3.44 12.20 6.53
N HIS A 58 -3.77 13.12 5.62
CA HIS A 58 -4.76 12.87 4.58
C HIS A 58 -4.04 12.58 3.26
N PRO A 59 -4.47 11.56 2.51
CA PRO A 59 -3.82 11.22 1.25
C PRO A 59 -4.04 12.34 0.22
N PHE A 60 -3.00 12.67 -0.54
CA PHE A 60 -3.10 13.54 -1.71
C PHE A 60 -3.84 12.83 -2.86
N ILE A 61 -3.60 11.52 -3.01
CA ILE A 61 -4.36 10.63 -3.89
C ILE A 61 -4.93 9.51 -3.04
N GLY A 62 -6.26 9.47 -2.91
CA GLY A 62 -6.95 8.48 -2.06
C GLY A 62 -6.92 7.05 -2.61
N HIS A 63 -6.71 6.86 -3.92
CA HIS A 63 -6.58 5.55 -4.54
C HIS A 63 -5.85 5.65 -5.87
N VAL A 64 -4.89 4.74 -6.08
CA VAL A 64 -4.27 4.49 -7.38
C VAL A 64 -3.94 3.00 -7.50
N PRO A 65 -4.33 2.33 -8.60
CA PRO A 65 -3.80 1.02 -8.95
C PRO A 65 -2.41 1.17 -9.58
N ILE A 66 -1.43 0.43 -9.06
CA ILE A 66 -0.04 0.42 -9.54
C ILE A 66 0.37 -1.02 -9.81
N ASP A 67 1.13 -1.25 -10.88
CA ASP A 67 1.71 -2.56 -11.18
C ASP A 67 2.52 -3.10 -9.99
N ALA A 68 2.27 -4.33 -9.56
CA ALA A 68 2.93 -4.94 -8.40
C ALA A 68 4.46 -5.02 -8.57
N ARG A 69 4.97 -5.07 -9.80
CA ARG A 69 6.40 -5.02 -10.09
C ARG A 69 7.02 -3.67 -9.71
N GLY A 70 6.22 -2.61 -9.68
CA GLY A 70 6.65 -1.26 -9.28
C GLY A 70 7.20 -1.20 -7.86
N LEU A 71 6.79 -2.12 -6.97
CA LEU A 71 7.36 -2.24 -5.63
C LEU A 71 8.87 -2.51 -5.66
N LEU A 72 9.39 -3.16 -6.71
CA LEU A 72 10.81 -3.45 -6.86
C LEU A 72 11.65 -2.22 -7.25
N ASN A 73 11.02 -1.08 -7.55
CA ASN A 73 11.73 0.18 -7.87
C ASN A 73 12.15 0.93 -6.59
N TYR A 74 11.56 0.58 -5.44
CA TYR A 74 11.98 1.11 -4.15
C TYR A 74 13.28 0.43 -3.71
N GLU A 75 14.24 1.23 -3.30
CA GLU A 75 15.44 0.74 -2.61
C GLU A 75 15.08 0.31 -1.19
N GLU A 76 14.19 1.08 -0.54
CA GLU A 76 13.65 0.80 0.77
C GLU A 76 12.12 0.93 0.75
N LEU A 77 11.46 -0.09 1.30
CA LEU A 77 10.02 -0.10 1.52
C LEU A 77 9.74 -0.72 2.89
N ILE A 78 9.50 0.14 3.87
CA ILE A 78 9.49 -0.24 5.28
C ILE A 78 8.10 -0.01 5.85
N LEU A 79 7.47 -1.08 6.34
CA LEU A 79 6.22 -0.99 7.09
C LEU A 79 6.47 -0.23 8.40
N ILE A 80 5.87 0.95 8.52
CA ILE A 80 5.89 1.77 9.74
C ILE A 80 4.86 1.24 10.75
N GLY A 81 3.77 0.69 10.24
CA GLY A 81 2.61 0.23 11.00
C GLY A 81 1.32 0.77 10.38
N GLY A 82 0.19 0.61 11.06
CA GLY A 82 -1.05 1.22 10.62
C GLY A 82 -2.23 0.87 11.52
N PRO A 83 -3.11 1.83 11.84
CA PRO A 83 -4.45 1.49 12.27
C PRO A 83 -5.13 0.64 11.18
N VAL A 84 -5.99 -0.27 11.63
CA VAL A 84 -6.84 -1.10 10.75
C VAL A 84 -7.54 -0.18 9.74
N LEU A 85 -7.56 -0.59 8.47
CA LEU A 85 -8.32 0.11 7.42
C LEU A 85 -9.74 0.38 7.89
N THR A 86 -10.15 1.63 7.78
CA THR A 86 -11.54 2.05 7.98
C THR A 86 -12.25 2.16 6.62
N GLU A 87 -13.58 2.27 6.65
CA GLU A 87 -14.32 2.54 5.42
C GLU A 87 -13.94 3.88 4.79
N ASP A 88 -13.65 4.89 5.61
CA ASP A 88 -13.22 6.22 5.17
C ASP A 88 -11.90 6.16 4.40
N ASP A 89 -10.97 5.31 4.83
CA ASP A 89 -9.70 5.08 4.13
C ASP A 89 -9.90 4.46 2.73
N LEU A 90 -11.02 3.78 2.50
CA LEU A 90 -11.33 3.06 1.28
C LEU A 90 -12.29 3.82 0.36
N VAL A 91 -12.66 5.07 0.69
CA VAL A 91 -13.56 5.91 -0.13
C VAL A 91 -13.05 6.06 -1.56
N GLY A 92 -11.74 6.30 -1.75
CA GLY A 92 -11.14 6.39 -3.08
C GLY A 92 -11.26 5.08 -3.87
N TYR A 93 -11.07 3.95 -3.19
CA TYR A 93 -11.20 2.61 -3.78
C TYR A 93 -12.66 2.34 -4.19
N ARG A 94 -13.62 2.69 -3.34
CA ARG A 94 -15.06 2.59 -3.62
C ARG A 94 -15.45 3.36 -4.88
N ILE A 95 -15.06 4.64 -4.96
CA ILE A 95 -15.33 5.49 -6.14
C ILE A 95 -14.73 4.88 -7.41
N TYR A 96 -13.52 4.30 -7.32
CA TYR A 96 -12.90 3.61 -8.44
C TYR A 96 -13.74 2.42 -8.94
N LEU A 97 -14.23 1.57 -8.03
CA LEU A 97 -15.05 0.41 -8.39
C LEU A 97 -16.42 0.81 -8.94
N GLU A 98 -17.05 1.83 -8.36
CA GLU A 98 -18.32 2.39 -8.84
C GLU A 98 -18.21 2.88 -10.29
N ASN A 99 -17.11 3.56 -10.62
CA ASN A 99 -16.82 4.02 -11.99
C ASN A 99 -16.55 2.87 -12.99
N HIS A 100 -16.27 1.66 -12.50
CA HIS A 100 -16.11 0.44 -13.30
C HIS A 100 -17.37 -0.44 -13.26
N GLU A 101 -18.51 0.13 -12.86
CA GLU A 101 -19.83 -0.53 -12.87
C GLU A 101 -19.90 -1.78 -11.98
N VAL A 102 -19.02 -1.90 -10.99
CA VAL A 102 -19.08 -2.99 -10.01
C VAL A 102 -20.32 -2.81 -9.13
N PRO A 103 -21.14 -3.84 -8.90
CA PRO A 103 -22.33 -3.71 -8.06
C PRO A 103 -22.00 -3.28 -6.63
N ASN A 104 -22.74 -2.31 -6.07
CA ASN A 104 -22.50 -1.81 -4.71
C ASN A 104 -22.45 -2.92 -3.65
N SER A 105 -23.27 -3.97 -3.79
CA SER A 105 -23.27 -5.11 -2.87
C SER A 105 -21.98 -5.94 -2.92
N GLU A 106 -21.26 -5.93 -4.04
CA GLU A 106 -19.92 -6.53 -4.17
C GLU A 106 -18.85 -5.60 -3.62
N ILE A 107 -18.97 -4.29 -3.87
CA ILE A 107 -18.09 -3.26 -3.31
C ILE A 107 -18.11 -3.32 -1.79
N ASP A 108 -19.29 -3.33 -1.17
CA ASP A 108 -19.43 -3.36 0.29
C ASP A 108 -18.78 -4.61 0.88
N LYS A 109 -18.97 -5.78 0.25
CA LYS A 109 -18.32 -7.03 0.67
C LYS A 109 -16.81 -6.93 0.57
N LEU A 110 -16.28 -6.34 -0.51
CA LEU A 110 -14.86 -6.18 -0.70
C LEU A 110 -14.25 -5.21 0.33
N VAL A 111 -14.87 -4.06 0.56
CA VAL A 111 -14.44 -3.07 1.56
C VAL A 111 -14.35 -3.70 2.95
N ILE A 112 -15.38 -4.45 3.36
CA ILE A 112 -15.37 -5.18 4.65
C ILE A 112 -14.22 -6.18 4.70
N LYS A 113 -14.03 -6.95 3.62
CA LYS A 113 -12.96 -7.95 3.54
C LYS A 113 -11.56 -7.33 3.62
N LEU A 114 -11.33 -6.19 2.96
CA LEU A 114 -10.07 -5.46 3.01
C LEU A 114 -9.81 -4.89 4.42
N ALA A 115 -10.84 -4.34 5.05
CA ALA A 115 -10.77 -3.87 6.44
C ALA A 115 -10.44 -5.02 7.41
N ASP A 116 -10.99 -6.20 7.18
CA ASP A 116 -10.69 -7.39 7.99
C ASP A 116 -9.26 -7.90 7.77
N PHE A 117 -8.76 -7.96 6.53
CA PHE A 117 -7.36 -8.32 6.27
C PHE A 117 -6.35 -7.36 6.90
N GLY A 118 -6.71 -6.09 7.06
CA GLY A 118 -5.86 -5.13 7.76
C GLY A 118 -5.63 -5.45 9.25
N LYS A 119 -6.41 -6.36 9.84
CA LYS A 119 -6.24 -6.83 11.22
C LYS A 119 -5.24 -7.98 11.35
N ASP A 120 -4.88 -8.62 10.24
CA ASP A 120 -3.96 -9.73 10.24
C ASP A 120 -2.51 -9.26 10.46
N LYS A 121 -1.65 -10.20 10.88
CA LYS A 121 -0.22 -9.93 11.00
C LYS A 121 0.38 -9.70 9.60
N PRO A 122 1.40 -8.85 9.47
CA PRO A 122 2.09 -8.66 8.19
C PRO A 122 2.62 -9.99 7.64
N LEU A 123 2.38 -10.22 6.34
CA LEU A 123 2.94 -11.32 5.58
C LEU A 123 4.41 -11.01 5.26
N LYS A 124 5.30 -11.92 5.62
CA LYS A 124 6.72 -11.77 5.34
C LYS A 124 7.00 -12.31 3.95
N LEU A 125 7.20 -11.42 2.98
CA LEU A 125 7.34 -11.77 1.58
C LEU A 125 8.72 -11.42 1.06
N ARG A 126 9.18 -12.24 0.11
CA ARG A 126 10.31 -11.96 -0.78
C ARG A 126 9.77 -11.76 -2.19
N LEU A 127 9.98 -10.56 -2.71
CA LEU A 127 9.64 -10.17 -4.07
C LEU A 127 10.87 -10.24 -4.96
N SER A 128 10.73 -10.84 -6.13
CA SER A 128 11.80 -10.90 -7.14
C SER A 128 11.23 -10.92 -8.56
N LEU A 129 12.04 -10.52 -9.53
CA LEU A 129 11.68 -10.58 -10.95
C LEU A 129 12.38 -11.80 -11.59
N VAL A 130 11.60 -12.72 -12.17
CA VAL A 130 12.13 -13.88 -12.90
C VAL A 130 11.46 -13.92 -14.27
N ASN A 131 12.25 -13.86 -15.34
CA ASN A 131 11.74 -13.81 -16.72
C ASN A 131 10.69 -12.69 -16.94
N ASN A 132 10.90 -11.53 -16.31
CA ASN A 132 9.98 -10.38 -16.35
C ASN A 132 8.63 -10.57 -15.64
N GLU A 133 8.45 -11.66 -14.90
CA GLU A 133 7.30 -11.90 -14.03
C GLU A 133 7.63 -11.65 -12.56
N LEU A 134 6.67 -11.10 -11.81
CA LEU A 134 6.77 -10.97 -10.37
C LEU A 134 6.64 -12.36 -9.73
N MET A 135 7.67 -12.73 -8.98
CA MET A 135 7.71 -13.90 -8.12
C MET A 135 7.56 -13.45 -6.67
N ILE A 136 6.58 -14.02 -5.99
CA ILE A 136 6.24 -13.75 -4.58
C ILE A 136 6.48 -15.03 -3.80
N GLN A 137 7.32 -14.97 -2.78
CA GLN A 137 7.63 -16.10 -1.91
C GLN A 137 7.41 -15.70 -0.45
N GLU A 138 6.86 -16.59 0.36
CA GLU A 138 6.85 -16.40 1.81
C GLU A 138 8.25 -16.64 2.38
N ARG A 139 8.64 -15.86 3.38
CA ARG A 139 9.96 -15.87 4.02
C ARG A 139 9.95 -16.52 5.39
#